data_AF-A0A351LEC0-F1
#
_entry.id   AF-A0A351LEC0-F1
#
_cell.length_a   1.000
_cell.length_b   1.000
_cell.length_c   1.000
_cell.angle_alpha   90.00
_cell.angle_beta   90.00
_cell.angle_gamma   90.00
#
_symmetry.space_group_name_H-M   'P 1'
#
loop_
_entity.id
_entity.type
_entity.pdbx_description
1 polymer ?
#
loop_
_entity_poly.entity_id
_entity_poly.type
_entity_poly.pdbx_seq_one_letter_code
_entity_poly.pdbx_strand_id
1 'polypeptide(L)'
;MSVFDPVYETFAKRIVYLPNPSENAVVIGAVTAAGYRIDRVFNDPGTDFQALALTSLTPEKPPVLIFKGGIDPGDDAAFTDRRGVAFNQFEANKTAIGNWLTQISRDPVKNPRSLLPDVIGHSMAGALAQRAAAEFTNSIGETITFNSPGIDRGTANLFRQNGGGNKPVTHYVVNGDFVSLGGEEFIPGRVVLQSYINPQIDPRFLSRKHAEIAPLLLTPPPGYSQRNLAVEELNNPNFNFNNDSDFAEFITALAVRQPQLAATFSSRSSAEQFRTSGASYLATRIQIEQEVEASKPLLMVGDNAANFAFGLEGDDTIIGNGGNDTLFGNQQNDLIYGGDGDDSLYGGRENDTLYGNQGNDVIFGNLGNDVLYGGKNNDILYGNQGDDILNGDISNDTLYGGQNNDSLLGGDGDDILNGDFGNDTVSGGGGRDVFVLGALRSSDVVLDFQDGQDLLGLAGGLTFGQLSISAGNNGAQIRIASTNELLASLTGVQVGAIASSDFTQI
;
A
#
# COMPACT_ATOMS: atom_id res chain seq x y z
N MET A 1 30.75 0.30 20.53
CA MET A 1 29.40 0.09 19.96
C MET A 1 28.43 0.76 20.90
N SER A 2 27.78 1.86 20.48
CA SER A 2 26.64 2.41 21.21
C SER A 2 25.57 1.32 21.25
N VAL A 3 25.16 0.92 22.45
CA VAL A 3 24.05 -0.01 22.64
C VAL A 3 22.81 0.87 22.68
N PHE A 4 22.14 0.99 21.53
CA PHE A 4 20.86 1.68 21.42
C PHE A 4 19.92 1.17 22.52
N ASP A 5 19.26 2.07 23.25
CA ASP A 5 18.15 1.67 24.12
C ASP A 5 16.90 1.54 23.25
N PRO A 6 16.34 0.32 23.06
CA PRO A 6 15.17 0.09 22.21
C PRO A 6 13.94 0.93 22.61
N VAL A 7 13.95 1.49 23.83
CA VAL A 7 12.84 2.27 24.36
C VAL A 7 12.82 3.72 23.82
N TYR A 8 13.88 4.21 23.19
CA TYR A 8 13.94 5.62 22.72
C TYR A 8 12.84 5.97 21.71
N GLU A 9 12.55 5.08 20.76
CA GLU A 9 11.42 5.29 19.83
C GLU A 9 10.10 5.35 20.59
N THR A 10 9.92 4.42 21.54
CA THR A 10 8.70 4.36 22.37
C THR A 10 8.51 5.64 23.16
N PHE A 11 9.58 6.21 23.73
CA PHE A 11 9.50 7.50 24.42
C PHE A 11 9.15 8.64 23.49
N ALA A 12 9.85 8.76 22.37
CA ALA A 12 9.62 9.84 21.42
C ALA A 12 8.18 9.81 20.90
N LYS A 13 7.67 8.64 20.48
CA LYS A 13 6.28 8.47 20.03
C LYS A 13 5.25 8.75 21.12
N ARG A 14 5.48 8.29 22.36
CA ARG A 14 4.51 8.47 23.46
C ARG A 14 4.45 9.91 23.97
N ILE A 15 5.55 10.67 23.90
CA ILE A 15 5.59 12.05 24.40
C ILE A 15 5.03 13.03 23.36
N VAL A 16 5.25 12.79 22.06
CA VAL A 16 4.83 13.70 20.97
C VAL A 16 3.34 14.01 21.00
N TYR A 17 2.46 13.01 21.15
CA TYR A 17 1.01 13.22 21.00
C TYR A 17 0.26 13.58 22.28
N LEU A 18 0.95 13.91 23.37
CA LEU A 18 0.33 14.16 24.67
C LEU A 18 0.37 15.64 25.07
N PRO A 19 -0.75 16.23 25.50
CA PRO A 19 -0.77 17.63 25.96
C PRO A 19 0.08 17.84 27.23
N ASN A 20 0.04 16.89 28.18
CA ASN A 20 0.83 16.91 29.42
C ASN A 20 1.59 15.58 29.62
N PRO A 21 2.73 15.37 28.93
CA PRO A 21 3.47 14.11 29.00
C PRO A 21 3.96 13.75 30.41
N SER A 22 4.30 14.76 31.22
CA SER A 22 4.83 14.57 32.58
C SER A 22 3.80 14.08 33.60
N GLU A 23 2.51 14.21 33.30
CA GLU A 23 1.41 13.80 34.18
C GLU A 23 0.73 12.52 33.69
N ASN A 24 1.14 12.00 32.53
CA ASN A 24 0.53 10.84 31.91
C ASN A 24 1.08 9.54 32.52
N ALA A 25 0.19 8.74 33.13
CA ALA A 25 0.56 7.48 33.78
C ALA A 25 1.26 6.46 32.86
N VAL A 26 0.89 6.45 31.56
CA VAL A 26 1.49 5.55 30.56
C VAL A 26 2.93 5.97 30.23
N VAL A 27 3.20 7.28 30.17
CA VAL A 27 4.56 7.82 29.97
C VAL A 27 5.41 7.55 31.21
N ILE A 28 4.92 7.87 32.41
CA ILE A 28 5.64 7.66 33.67
C ILE A 28 5.98 6.17 33.84
N GLY A 29 5.02 5.28 33.57
CA GLY A 29 5.22 3.84 33.62
C GLY A 29 6.30 3.37 32.65
N ALA A 30 6.28 3.84 31.39
CA ALA A 30 7.28 3.50 30.39
C ALA A 30 8.68 4.01 30.76
N VAL A 31 8.80 5.28 31.19
CA VAL A 31 10.06 5.90 31.64
C VAL A 31 10.66 5.09 32.80
N THR A 32 9.84 4.72 33.77
CA THR A 32 10.28 3.93 34.93
C THR A 32 10.71 2.52 34.51
N ALA A 33 9.94 1.85 33.66
CA ALA A 33 10.24 0.50 33.19
C ALA A 33 11.57 0.41 32.41
N ALA A 34 11.94 1.48 31.71
CA ALA A 34 13.21 1.58 30.98
C ALA A 34 14.41 1.95 31.87
N GLY A 35 14.18 2.19 33.17
CA GLY A 35 15.24 2.58 34.09
C GLY A 35 15.58 4.07 34.06
N TYR A 36 14.59 4.94 33.83
CA TYR A 36 14.72 6.39 33.90
C TYR A 36 13.74 7.02 34.90
N ARG A 37 13.99 8.28 35.26
CA ARG A 37 13.05 9.15 35.99
C ARG A 37 13.08 10.55 35.42
N ILE A 38 11.97 11.27 35.50
CA ILE A 38 11.89 12.68 35.09
C ILE A 38 12.66 13.52 36.12
N ASP A 39 13.67 14.25 35.65
CA ASP A 39 14.44 15.22 36.43
C ASP A 39 13.88 16.64 36.29
N ARG A 40 13.54 17.02 35.06
CA ARG A 40 12.98 18.35 34.76
C ARG A 40 11.96 18.25 33.63
N VAL A 41 10.91 19.05 33.76
CA VAL A 41 9.94 19.31 32.69
C VAL A 41 10.19 20.72 32.19
N PHE A 42 10.39 20.86 30.89
CA PHE A 42 10.34 22.15 30.23
C PHE A 42 8.95 22.32 29.63
N ASN A 43 8.31 23.43 29.94
CA ASN A 43 6.99 23.78 29.42
C ASN A 43 6.95 25.29 29.20
N ASP A 44 6.95 25.68 27.94
CA ASP A 44 6.81 27.07 27.51
C ASP A 44 5.56 27.19 26.62
N PRO A 45 4.41 27.56 27.21
CA PRO A 45 3.17 27.72 26.47
C PRO A 45 3.21 28.90 25.49
N GLY A 46 4.18 29.81 25.60
CA GLY A 46 4.32 30.94 24.68
C GLY A 46 4.78 30.53 23.28
N THR A 47 5.47 29.39 23.17
CA THR A 47 5.94 28.82 21.88
C THR A 47 5.38 27.42 21.62
N ASP A 48 4.53 26.91 22.51
CA ASP A 48 4.08 25.50 22.57
C ASP A 48 5.24 24.50 22.71
N PHE A 49 6.35 24.95 23.30
CA PHE A 49 7.52 24.09 23.51
C PHE A 49 7.35 23.24 24.77
N GLN A 50 7.60 21.94 24.65
CA GLN A 50 7.74 21.05 25.80
C GLN A 50 8.90 20.07 25.60
N ALA A 51 9.56 19.71 26.70
CA ALA A 51 10.57 18.67 26.73
C ALA A 51 10.66 18.00 28.10
N LEU A 52 11.04 16.73 28.12
CA LEU A 52 11.33 15.96 29.34
C LEU A 52 12.83 15.69 29.43
N ALA A 53 13.41 16.14 30.53
CA ALA A 53 14.79 15.85 30.90
C ALA A 53 14.78 14.67 31.87
N LEU A 54 15.42 13.58 31.49
CA LEU A 54 15.44 12.31 32.21
C LEU A 54 16.82 12.04 32.80
N THR A 55 16.83 11.37 33.94
CA THR A 55 18.04 10.81 34.56
C THR A 55 17.91 9.31 34.68
N SER A 56 19.00 8.58 34.49
CA SER A 56 18.98 7.13 34.61
C SER A 56 18.92 6.71 36.08
N LEU A 57 18.27 5.57 36.32
CA LEU A 57 18.31 4.83 37.58
C LEU A 57 19.59 3.99 37.71
N THR A 58 20.39 3.89 36.64
CA THR A 58 21.66 3.14 36.59
C THR A 58 22.81 4.04 36.14
N PRO A 59 24.02 3.93 36.73
CA PRO A 59 25.19 4.73 36.33
C PRO A 59 25.63 4.58 34.88
N GLU A 60 25.26 3.49 34.21
CA GLU A 60 25.75 3.10 32.89
C GLU A 60 25.02 3.80 31.73
N LYS A 61 23.81 4.32 31.96
CA LYS A 61 23.02 5.00 30.92
C LYS A 61 23.15 6.52 31.04
N PRO A 62 23.25 7.24 29.92
CA PRO A 62 23.30 8.70 29.94
C PRO A 62 21.95 9.30 30.37
N PRO A 63 21.93 10.54 30.90
CA PRO A 63 20.70 11.34 30.94
C PRO A 63 20.13 11.52 29.53
N VAL A 64 18.83 11.78 29.41
CA VAL A 64 18.17 11.92 28.10
C VAL A 64 17.32 13.18 28.07
N LEU A 65 17.46 14.01 27.05
CA LEU A 65 16.55 15.10 26.74
C LEU A 65 15.62 14.68 25.61
N ILE A 66 14.33 14.62 25.90
CA ILE A 66 13.30 14.23 24.95
C ILE A 66 12.46 15.45 24.62
N PHE A 67 12.52 15.89 23.37
CA PHE A 67 11.63 16.94 22.90
C PHE A 67 10.25 16.38 22.58
N LYS A 68 9.21 17.17 22.86
CA LYS A 68 7.86 16.93 22.36
C LYS A 68 7.70 17.61 21.01
N GLY A 69 7.11 16.92 20.05
CA GLY A 69 6.66 17.49 18.78
C GLY A 69 5.18 17.88 18.83
N GLY A 70 4.69 18.58 17.81
CA GLY A 70 3.26 18.85 17.66
C GLY A 70 2.41 17.58 17.51
N ILE A 71 1.13 17.69 17.88
CA ILE A 71 0.13 16.64 17.68
C ILE A 71 -0.12 16.42 16.17
N ASP A 72 -0.07 17.51 15.39
CA ASP A 72 -0.11 17.51 13.93
C ASP A 72 0.91 18.54 13.38
N PRO A 73 1.76 18.19 12.39
CA PRO A 73 2.68 19.13 11.76
C PRO A 73 2.01 20.38 11.17
N GLY A 74 0.75 20.28 10.75
CA GLY A 74 0.01 21.37 10.13
C GLY A 74 -0.60 22.40 11.06
N ASP A 75 -0.77 22.05 12.33
CA ASP A 75 -1.21 22.97 13.39
C ASP A 75 -0.03 23.52 14.18
N ASP A 76 1.16 22.94 14.02
CA ASP A 76 2.36 23.35 14.74
C ASP A 76 3.05 24.52 14.03
N ALA A 77 3.02 25.69 14.68
CA ALA A 77 3.74 26.88 14.22
C ALA A 77 5.26 26.66 14.08
N ALA A 78 5.82 25.65 14.75
CA ALA A 78 7.20 25.22 14.55
C ALA A 78 7.46 24.78 13.10
N PHE A 79 6.49 24.14 12.44
CA PHE A 79 6.69 23.57 11.11
C PHE A 79 6.63 24.62 10.01
N THR A 80 5.84 25.68 10.19
CA THR A 80 5.61 26.69 9.14
C THR A 80 6.56 27.90 9.23
N ASP A 81 7.48 27.94 10.20
CA ASP A 81 8.42 29.05 10.35
C ASP A 81 9.39 29.14 9.15
N ARG A 82 9.39 30.31 8.49
CA ARG A 82 10.21 30.57 7.29
C ARG A 82 11.70 30.68 7.57
N ARG A 83 12.12 30.90 8.82
CA ARG A 83 13.55 30.93 9.20
C ARG A 83 14.13 29.53 9.38
N GLY A 84 13.26 28.53 9.56
CA GLY A 84 13.66 27.15 9.75
C GLY A 84 12.72 26.43 10.72
N VAL A 85 12.61 25.13 10.54
CA VAL A 85 11.73 24.28 11.34
C VAL A 85 12.08 24.37 12.82
N ALA A 86 11.08 24.58 13.68
CA ALA A 86 11.18 24.71 15.15
C ALA A 86 12.09 25.85 15.67
N PHE A 87 12.35 26.87 14.84
CA PHE A 87 13.24 27.98 15.20
C PHE A 87 12.78 28.72 16.48
N ASN A 88 11.53 29.18 16.53
CA ASN A 88 11.01 29.97 17.66
C ASN A 88 11.06 29.20 18.98
N GLN A 89 10.59 27.96 18.95
CA GLN A 89 10.55 27.07 20.11
C GLN A 89 11.94 26.89 20.69
N PHE A 90 12.92 26.60 19.82
CA PHE A 90 14.28 26.38 20.25
C PHE A 90 14.91 27.65 20.80
N GLU A 91 14.86 28.77 20.06
CA GLU A 91 15.54 30.00 20.48
C GLU A 91 15.01 30.56 21.80
N ALA A 92 13.69 30.49 22.03
CA ALA A 92 13.09 30.93 23.30
C ALA A 92 13.55 30.08 24.50
N ASN A 93 13.83 28.80 24.29
CA ASN A 93 14.11 27.83 25.36
C ASN A 93 15.58 27.41 25.45
N LYS A 94 16.41 27.82 24.49
CA LYS A 94 17.84 27.50 24.34
C LYS A 94 18.63 27.69 25.63
N THR A 95 18.46 28.82 26.31
CA THR A 95 19.18 29.10 27.56
C THR A 95 18.81 28.11 28.67
N ALA A 96 17.53 27.77 28.82
CA ALA A 96 17.06 26.83 29.84
C ALA A 96 17.59 25.41 29.57
N ILE A 97 17.58 24.98 28.30
CA ILE A 97 18.12 23.70 27.84
C ILE A 97 19.63 23.63 28.14
N GLY A 98 20.40 24.63 27.69
CA GLY A 98 21.85 24.68 27.89
C GLY A 98 22.25 24.67 29.37
N ASN A 99 21.49 25.37 30.21
CA ASN A 99 21.69 25.36 31.67
C ASN A 99 21.49 23.96 32.25
N TRP A 100 20.45 23.23 31.83
CA TRP A 100 20.23 21.86 32.29
C TRP A 100 21.33 20.91 31.81
N LEU A 101 21.68 20.93 30.52
CA LEU A 101 22.76 20.09 29.97
C LEU A 101 24.07 20.27 30.74
N THR A 102 24.42 21.52 31.05
CA THR A 102 25.63 21.85 31.83
C THR A 102 25.54 21.34 33.27
N GLN A 103 24.38 21.50 33.92
CA GLN A 103 24.16 21.04 35.29
C GLN A 103 24.21 19.51 35.38
N ILE A 104 23.47 18.81 34.53
CA ILE A 104 23.31 17.36 34.64
C ILE A 104 24.57 16.60 34.24
N SER A 105 25.38 17.12 33.32
CA SER A 105 26.66 16.53 32.94
C SER A 105 27.68 16.53 34.09
N ARG A 106 27.47 17.38 35.10
CA ARG A 106 28.36 17.55 36.25
C ARG A 106 27.75 17.08 37.57
N ASP A 107 26.51 16.59 37.56
CA ASP A 107 25.81 16.16 38.78
C ASP A 107 26.31 14.76 39.21
N PRO A 108 27.06 14.65 40.32
CA PRO A 108 27.65 13.38 40.74
C PRO A 108 26.62 12.39 41.30
N VAL A 109 25.42 12.84 41.62
CA VAL A 109 24.34 12.01 42.17
C VAL A 109 23.46 11.47 41.05
N LYS A 110 23.10 12.34 40.10
CA LYS A 110 22.18 12.00 39.02
C LYS A 110 22.87 11.47 37.76
N ASN A 111 24.17 11.74 37.61
CA ASN A 111 24.99 11.30 36.48
C ASN A 111 26.43 10.99 36.96
N PRO A 112 26.61 9.96 37.80
CA PRO A 112 27.88 9.68 38.48
C PRO A 112 29.05 9.37 37.52
N ARG A 113 28.76 8.97 36.27
CA ARG A 113 29.78 8.73 35.24
C ARG A 113 30.03 9.93 34.33
N SER A 114 29.39 11.07 34.59
CA SER A 114 29.49 12.29 33.77
C SER A 114 29.28 12.04 32.28
N LEU A 115 28.32 11.16 31.95
CA LEU A 115 27.96 10.85 30.58
C LEU A 115 27.29 12.08 29.95
N LEU A 116 27.61 12.37 28.69
CA LEU A 116 26.92 13.43 27.98
C LEU A 116 25.46 13.01 27.74
N PRO A 117 24.47 13.89 27.98
CA PRO A 117 23.07 13.57 27.75
C PRO A 117 22.78 13.27 26.28
N ASP A 118 22.00 12.24 26.02
CA ASP A 118 21.45 11.97 24.69
C ASP A 118 20.27 12.90 24.42
N VAL A 119 20.03 13.18 23.15
CA VAL A 119 18.93 14.03 22.70
C VAL A 119 18.12 13.31 21.65
N ILE A 120 16.81 13.16 21.90
CA ILE A 120 15.93 12.43 21.00
C ILE A 120 14.66 13.20 20.68
N GLY A 121 14.10 12.94 19.49
CA GLY A 121 12.85 13.56 19.07
C GLY A 121 12.18 12.83 17.90
N HIS A 122 10.85 12.87 17.86
CA HIS A 122 10.05 12.31 16.77
C HIS A 122 9.25 13.42 16.08
N SER A 123 9.07 13.35 14.76
CA SER A 123 8.42 14.42 13.99
C SER A 123 9.12 15.76 14.23
N MET A 124 8.37 16.81 14.50
CA MET A 124 8.85 18.16 14.84
C MET A 124 9.89 18.20 15.97
N ALA A 125 9.78 17.30 16.94
CA ALA A 125 10.77 17.21 18.01
C ALA A 125 12.14 16.75 17.52
N GLY A 126 12.22 16.03 16.40
CA GLY A 126 13.49 15.68 15.77
C GLY A 126 14.22 16.91 15.23
N ALA A 127 13.51 17.94 14.74
CA ALA A 127 14.13 19.21 14.35
C ALA A 127 14.69 19.95 15.58
N LEU A 128 13.96 19.96 16.69
CA LEU A 128 14.46 20.48 17.98
C LEU A 128 15.71 19.71 18.44
N ALA A 129 15.74 18.39 18.29
CA ALA A 129 16.90 17.56 18.60
C ALA A 129 18.13 17.94 17.75
N GLN A 130 17.94 18.14 16.44
CA GLN A 130 19.00 18.58 15.54
C GLN A 130 19.51 19.99 15.88
N ARG A 131 18.62 20.93 16.23
CA ARG A 131 19.01 22.27 16.69
C ARG A 131 19.80 22.21 18.00
N ALA A 132 19.36 21.39 18.94
CA ALA A 132 20.07 21.18 20.19
C ALA A 132 21.47 20.60 19.94
N ALA A 133 21.60 19.61 19.05
CA ALA A 133 22.87 19.04 18.66
C ALA A 133 23.81 20.07 18.01
N ALA A 134 23.29 20.95 17.15
CA ALA A 134 24.03 22.04 16.54
C ALA A 134 24.54 23.07 17.55
N GLU A 135 23.68 23.49 18.48
CA GLU A 135 24.00 24.52 19.46
C GLU A 135 24.89 24.00 20.59
N PHE A 136 24.62 22.79 21.06
CA PHE A 136 25.26 22.18 22.23
C PHE A 136 26.12 20.98 21.85
N THR A 137 26.79 21.04 20.69
CA THR A 137 27.56 19.94 20.10
C THR A 137 28.52 19.25 21.06
N ASN A 138 29.13 20.00 21.98
CA ASN A 138 30.09 19.47 22.97
C ASN A 138 29.48 19.08 24.32
N SER A 139 28.19 19.31 24.51
CA SER A 139 27.44 18.99 25.73
C SER A 139 26.42 17.87 25.53
N ILE A 140 26.37 17.28 24.33
CA ILE A 140 25.43 16.21 23.95
C ILE A 140 26.21 14.95 23.56
N GLY A 141 25.65 13.81 23.95
CA GLY A 141 26.09 12.47 23.57
C GLY A 141 25.55 12.11 22.19
N GLU A 142 24.58 11.19 22.15
CA GLU A 142 23.94 10.73 20.92
C GLU A 142 22.71 11.59 20.55
N THR A 143 22.54 11.87 19.26
CA THR A 143 21.34 12.53 18.72
C THR A 143 20.54 11.55 17.87
N ILE A 144 19.28 11.32 18.21
CA ILE A 144 18.42 10.38 17.49
C ILE A 144 17.12 11.06 17.08
N THR A 145 16.83 11.03 15.79
CA THR A 145 15.57 11.57 15.27
C THR A 145 14.75 10.48 14.60
N PHE A 146 13.44 10.52 14.79
CA PHE A 146 12.49 9.61 14.17
C PHE A 146 11.51 10.38 13.30
N ASN A 147 11.39 10.06 12.01
CA ASN A 147 10.44 10.68 11.08
C ASN A 147 10.43 12.22 11.18
N SER A 148 11.62 12.80 11.22
CA SER A 148 11.85 14.22 11.49
C SER A 148 12.06 14.97 10.18
N PRO A 149 11.62 16.23 10.05
CA PRO A 149 12.12 17.08 8.99
C PRO A 149 13.59 17.42 9.23
N GLY A 150 14.26 17.93 8.20
CA GLY A 150 15.53 18.62 8.34
C GLY A 150 15.37 19.96 9.06
N ILE A 151 16.48 20.66 9.26
CA ILE A 151 16.54 22.01 9.82
C ILE A 151 17.03 23.00 8.75
N ASP A 152 17.18 24.28 9.12
CA ASP A 152 17.79 25.26 8.21
C ASP A 152 19.29 24.96 8.00
N ARG A 153 19.77 25.27 6.79
CA ARG A 153 21.16 25.03 6.39
C ARG A 153 22.17 25.79 7.27
N GLY A 154 21.79 26.95 7.80
CA GLY A 154 22.62 27.72 8.72
C GLY A 154 22.96 26.92 9.98
N THR A 155 21.95 26.29 10.57
CA THR A 155 22.08 25.45 11.76
C THR A 155 22.86 24.16 11.49
N ALA A 156 22.65 23.53 10.32
CA ALA A 156 23.46 22.36 9.93
C ALA A 156 24.94 22.72 9.73
N ASN A 157 25.22 23.89 9.15
CA ASN A 157 26.58 24.44 9.05
C ASN A 157 27.20 24.70 10.42
N LEU A 158 26.44 25.24 11.38
CA LEU A 158 26.89 25.48 12.75
C LEU A 158 27.33 24.17 13.42
N PHE A 159 26.54 23.10 13.29
CA PHE A 159 26.91 21.78 13.81
C PHE A 159 28.25 21.29 13.24
N ARG A 160 28.45 21.40 11.92
CA ARG A 160 29.72 21.05 11.27
C ARG A 160 30.89 21.89 11.81
N GLN A 161 30.70 23.20 11.94
CA GLN A 161 31.71 24.14 12.46
C GLN A 161 32.09 23.82 13.91
N ASN A 162 31.15 23.35 14.72
CA ASN A 162 31.36 22.94 16.10
C ASN A 162 32.00 21.54 16.26
N GLY A 163 32.42 20.91 15.16
CA GLY A 163 33.02 19.56 15.17
C GLY A 163 32.00 18.42 15.18
N GLY A 164 30.75 18.71 14.84
CA GLY A 164 29.63 17.76 14.84
C GLY A 164 29.77 16.59 13.86
N GLY A 165 30.61 16.72 12.82
CA GLY A 165 30.77 15.67 11.80
C GLY A 165 31.24 14.31 12.34
N ASN A 166 31.82 14.26 13.54
CA ASN A 166 32.22 13.01 14.21
C ASN A 166 31.30 12.61 15.38
N LYS A 167 30.21 13.36 15.61
CA LYS A 167 29.27 13.07 16.70
C LYS A 167 28.33 11.94 16.29
N PRO A 168 27.90 11.08 17.24
CA PRO A 168 26.96 10.03 16.96
C PRO A 168 25.56 10.64 16.72
N VAL A 169 25.12 10.60 15.46
CA VAL A 169 23.80 11.04 15.03
C VAL A 169 23.17 9.92 14.22
N THR A 170 21.91 9.57 14.53
CA THR A 170 21.13 8.61 13.74
C THR A 170 19.76 9.19 13.40
N HIS A 171 19.45 9.25 12.10
CA HIS A 171 18.14 9.62 11.57
C HIS A 171 17.40 8.35 11.13
N TYR A 172 16.31 8.02 11.81
CA TYR A 172 15.39 6.97 11.41
C TYR A 172 14.25 7.59 10.60
N VAL A 173 14.06 7.11 9.38
CA VAL A 173 13.05 7.62 8.45
C VAL A 173 12.25 6.44 7.91
N VAL A 174 10.93 6.48 8.02
CA VAL A 174 10.03 5.57 7.30
C VAL A 174 9.76 6.14 5.91
N ASN A 175 9.76 5.28 4.89
CA ASN A 175 9.44 5.66 3.53
C ASN A 175 8.05 6.31 3.43
N GLY A 176 7.97 7.28 2.52
CA GLY A 176 6.77 8.08 2.31
C GLY A 176 6.41 9.05 3.44
N ASP A 177 7.24 9.21 4.47
CA ASP A 177 7.04 10.26 5.47
C ASP A 177 7.27 11.68 4.94
N PHE A 178 6.16 12.36 4.59
CA PHE A 178 6.17 13.72 4.07
C PHE A 178 6.80 14.73 5.02
N VAL A 179 6.73 14.50 6.34
CA VAL A 179 7.42 15.35 7.32
C VAL A 179 8.92 15.30 7.10
N SER A 180 9.46 14.10 6.89
CA SER A 180 10.87 13.88 6.60
C SER A 180 11.34 14.50 5.28
N LEU A 181 10.44 14.87 4.34
CA LEU A 181 10.80 15.62 3.14
C LEU A 181 11.01 17.13 3.40
N GLY A 182 10.48 17.65 4.50
CA GLY A 182 10.63 19.05 4.88
C GLY A 182 12.02 19.38 5.45
N GLY A 183 12.31 20.67 5.56
CA GLY A 183 13.57 21.20 6.05
C GLY A 183 14.64 21.28 4.96
N GLU A 184 15.59 22.21 5.12
CA GLU A 184 16.63 22.45 4.12
C GLU A 184 17.75 21.40 4.18
N GLU A 185 18.12 20.93 5.38
CA GLU A 185 19.27 20.04 5.59
C GLU A 185 19.17 19.27 6.92
N PHE A 186 19.45 17.97 6.90
CA PHE A 186 19.76 17.18 8.08
C PHE A 186 21.24 17.32 8.46
N ILE A 187 21.53 17.34 9.77
CA ILE A 187 22.91 17.32 10.26
C ILE A 187 23.62 16.01 9.88
N PRO A 188 24.95 16.02 9.67
CA PRO A 188 25.73 14.81 9.40
C PRO A 188 25.48 13.69 10.40
N GLY A 189 25.23 12.48 9.90
CA GLY A 189 24.89 11.31 10.70
C GLY A 189 24.62 10.07 9.87
N ARG A 190 24.30 8.97 10.54
CA ARG A 190 23.77 7.76 9.91
C ARG A 190 22.30 7.98 9.58
N VAL A 191 21.86 7.61 8.38
CA VAL A 191 20.44 7.54 8.04
C VAL A 191 20.04 6.06 7.93
N VAL A 192 18.99 5.68 8.63
CA VAL A 192 18.32 4.38 8.51
C VAL A 192 16.98 4.63 7.85
N LEU A 193 16.88 4.26 6.57
CA LEU A 193 15.62 4.32 5.83
C LEU A 193 14.94 2.97 5.95
N GLN A 194 13.67 3.00 6.34
CA GLN A 194 12.81 1.83 6.35
C GLN A 194 11.83 1.89 5.21
N SER A 195 11.73 0.80 4.47
CA SER A 195 10.87 0.68 3.30
C SER A 195 9.85 -0.43 3.53
N TYR A 196 8.66 -0.23 3.01
CA TYR A 196 7.65 -1.28 2.99
C TYR A 196 8.10 -2.35 1.99
N ILE A 197 7.92 -3.60 2.36
CA ILE A 197 8.09 -4.76 1.48
C ILE A 197 6.84 -5.65 1.56
N ASN A 198 5.74 -5.08 2.05
CA ASN A 198 4.49 -5.80 2.16
C ASN A 198 3.93 -5.95 0.73
N PRO A 199 3.57 -7.16 0.28
CA PRO A 199 2.92 -7.32 -1.03
C PRO A 199 1.56 -6.62 -1.11
N GLN A 200 1.01 -6.12 0.01
CA GLN A 200 -0.28 -5.47 0.05
C GLN A 200 -0.25 -4.04 -0.51
N ILE A 201 -0.93 -3.82 -1.63
CA ILE A 201 -1.15 -2.49 -2.20
C ILE A 201 -2.26 -1.80 -1.38
N ASP A 202 -1.90 -0.83 -0.53
CA ASP A 202 -2.87 0.00 0.21
C ASP A 202 -2.40 1.46 0.31
N PRO A 203 -2.90 2.38 -0.55
CA PRO A 203 -2.49 3.79 -0.54
C PRO A 203 -2.83 4.51 0.78
N ARG A 204 -3.69 3.94 1.63
CA ARG A 204 -4.02 4.49 2.96
C ARG A 204 -2.95 4.17 4.00
N PHE A 205 -2.04 3.23 3.73
CA PHE A 205 -1.00 2.88 4.70
C PHE A 205 -0.16 4.10 5.10
N LEU A 206 0.12 4.97 4.13
CA LEU A 206 0.95 6.16 4.33
C LEU A 206 0.34 7.22 5.24
N SER A 207 -0.99 7.28 5.40
CA SER A 207 -1.65 8.19 6.34
C SER A 207 -1.70 7.63 7.77
N ARG A 208 -1.64 6.30 7.94
CA ARG A 208 -1.71 5.64 9.26
C ARG A 208 -0.37 5.57 10.01
N LYS A 209 0.78 5.73 9.34
CA LYS A 209 2.12 5.57 9.93
C LYS A 209 2.47 6.51 11.10
N HIS A 210 1.82 7.67 11.20
CA HIS A 210 2.02 8.60 12.33
C HIS A 210 1.15 8.25 13.53
N ALA A 211 0.07 7.49 13.32
CA ALA A 211 -0.84 7.06 14.38
C ALA A 211 -0.43 5.73 15.03
N GLU A 212 0.42 4.93 14.37
CA GLU A 212 0.88 3.65 14.91
C GLU A 212 1.91 3.80 16.04
N ILE A 213 1.46 3.44 17.24
CA ILE A 213 2.24 3.44 18.50
C ILE A 213 3.28 2.31 18.52
N ALA A 214 3.14 1.28 17.66
CA ALA A 214 4.10 0.18 17.56
C ALA A 214 5.50 0.70 17.17
N PRO A 215 6.59 0.13 17.70
CA PRO A 215 7.94 0.49 17.28
C PRO A 215 8.11 0.01 15.83
N LEU A 216 8.11 0.96 14.90
CA LEU A 216 8.34 0.69 13.49
C LEU A 216 9.84 0.81 13.20
N LEU A 217 10.55 1.71 13.87
CA LEU A 217 11.87 2.20 13.47
C LEU A 217 13.05 1.39 14.04
N LEU A 218 13.01 1.02 15.32
CA LEU A 218 14.11 0.29 15.97
C LEU A 218 14.01 -1.22 15.82
N THR A 219 12.80 -1.76 15.75
CA THR A 219 12.51 -3.19 15.57
C THR A 219 11.32 -3.34 14.63
N PRO A 220 11.54 -3.22 13.31
CA PRO A 220 10.44 -3.24 12.36
C PRO A 220 9.69 -4.58 12.41
N PRO A 221 8.35 -4.58 12.31
CA PRO A 221 7.59 -5.80 12.21
C PRO A 221 7.85 -6.51 10.85
N PRO A 222 7.40 -7.75 10.66
CA PRO A 222 7.40 -8.40 9.35
C PRO A 222 6.76 -7.51 8.28
N GLY A 223 7.31 -7.52 7.06
CA GLY A 223 6.82 -6.66 5.97
C GLY A 223 7.57 -5.32 5.80
N TYR A 224 8.71 -5.15 6.49
CA TYR A 224 9.57 -3.97 6.35
C TYR A 224 11.02 -4.37 6.06
N SER A 225 11.70 -3.58 5.23
CA SER A 225 13.14 -3.65 5.03
C SER A 225 13.84 -2.42 5.62
N GLN A 226 15.12 -2.56 5.96
CA GLN A 226 15.96 -1.44 6.41
C GLN A 226 17.20 -1.33 5.53
N ARG A 227 17.53 -0.11 5.13
CA ARG A 227 18.80 0.20 4.48
C ARG A 227 19.45 1.43 5.10
N ASN A 228 20.79 1.43 5.10
CA ASN A 228 21.54 2.63 5.45
C ASN A 228 21.65 3.53 4.23
N LEU A 229 21.48 4.83 4.43
CA LEU A 229 21.58 5.85 3.40
C LEU A 229 22.67 6.86 3.82
N ALA A 230 23.38 7.41 2.84
CA ALA A 230 24.24 8.56 3.10
C ALA A 230 23.36 9.78 3.41
N VAL A 231 23.72 10.58 4.42
CA VAL A 231 22.93 11.78 4.75
C VAL A 231 22.93 12.80 3.60
N GLU A 232 23.96 12.81 2.76
CA GLU A 232 24.03 13.61 1.54
C GLU A 232 22.98 13.19 0.50
N GLU A 233 22.65 11.90 0.44
CA GLU A 233 21.56 11.41 -0.40
C GLU A 233 20.22 11.87 0.14
N LEU A 234 19.98 11.78 1.46
CA LEU A 234 18.79 12.33 2.09
C LEU A 234 18.71 13.85 1.93
N ASN A 235 19.83 14.56 1.92
CA ASN A 235 19.88 16.02 1.76
C ASN A 235 19.79 16.48 0.30
N ASN A 236 19.77 15.57 -0.67
CA ASN A 236 19.66 15.94 -2.07
C ASN A 236 18.31 16.67 -2.30
N PRO A 237 18.27 17.87 -2.91
CA PRO A 237 17.02 18.57 -3.21
C PRO A 237 16.03 17.74 -4.03
N ASN A 238 16.54 16.82 -4.86
CA ASN A 238 15.75 15.92 -5.69
C ASN A 238 15.46 14.58 -5.01
N PHE A 239 15.89 14.38 -3.74
CA PHE A 239 15.59 13.16 -3.00
C PHE A 239 14.08 12.96 -2.92
N ASN A 240 13.68 11.73 -3.16
CA ASN A 240 12.32 11.26 -2.99
C ASN A 240 12.34 9.78 -2.59
N PHE A 241 11.15 9.27 -2.32
CA PHE A 241 10.92 7.93 -1.82
C PHE A 241 10.64 6.91 -2.94
N ASN A 242 11.10 7.19 -4.17
CA ASN A 242 10.76 6.42 -5.38
C ASN A 242 11.30 4.98 -5.45
N ASN A 243 12.10 4.56 -4.48
CA ASN A 243 12.60 3.18 -4.40
C ASN A 243 11.73 2.28 -3.51
N ASP A 244 10.62 2.82 -2.97
CA ASP A 244 9.53 2.06 -2.37
C ASP A 244 8.48 1.80 -3.47
N SER A 245 7.99 0.58 -3.60
CA SER A 245 6.79 0.30 -4.38
C SER A 245 5.60 1.05 -3.77
N ASP A 246 5.27 0.83 -2.50
CA ASP A 246 4.11 1.45 -1.82
C ASP A 246 4.05 2.99 -1.95
N PHE A 247 5.19 3.69 -1.82
CA PHE A 247 5.23 5.13 -2.04
C PHE A 247 5.05 5.53 -3.51
N ALA A 248 5.67 4.80 -4.45
CA ALA A 248 5.50 5.07 -5.87
C ALA A 248 4.05 4.87 -6.30
N GLU A 249 3.40 3.84 -5.78
CA GLU A 249 1.99 3.52 -5.99
C GLU A 249 1.10 4.63 -5.45
N PHE A 250 1.31 5.04 -4.20
CA PHE A 250 0.58 6.16 -3.60
C PHE A 250 0.73 7.46 -4.39
N ILE A 251 1.95 7.82 -4.80
CA ILE A 251 2.16 9.06 -5.58
C ILE A 251 1.48 8.96 -6.95
N THR A 252 1.49 7.78 -7.56
CA THR A 252 0.80 7.54 -8.85
C THR A 252 -0.71 7.69 -8.68
N ALA A 253 -1.28 7.07 -7.65
CA ALA A 253 -2.70 7.20 -7.31
C ALA A 253 -3.09 8.66 -7.03
N LEU A 254 -2.29 9.37 -6.23
CA LEU A 254 -2.51 10.77 -5.90
C LEU A 254 -2.38 11.67 -7.14
N ALA A 255 -1.46 11.36 -8.08
CA ALA A 255 -1.22 12.18 -9.25
C ALA A 255 -2.42 12.23 -10.21
N VAL A 256 -3.22 11.16 -10.28
CA VAL A 256 -4.43 11.12 -11.10
C VAL A 256 -5.49 12.10 -10.58
N ARG A 257 -5.61 12.25 -9.26
CA ARG A 257 -6.66 13.06 -8.61
C ARG A 257 -6.21 14.48 -8.30
N GLN A 258 -5.00 14.59 -7.80
CA GLN A 258 -4.41 15.80 -7.26
C GLN A 258 -2.97 15.94 -7.78
N PRO A 259 -2.77 16.15 -9.10
CA PRO A 259 -1.44 16.21 -9.72
C PRO A 259 -0.53 17.28 -9.08
N GLN A 260 -1.12 18.38 -8.58
CA GLN A 260 -0.39 19.44 -7.89
C GLN A 260 0.09 18.99 -6.50
N LEU A 261 -0.69 18.19 -5.77
CA LEU A 261 -0.28 17.63 -4.48
C LEU A 261 0.78 16.54 -4.66
N ALA A 262 0.60 15.65 -5.64
CA ALA A 262 1.61 14.67 -5.99
C ALA A 262 2.96 15.33 -6.36
N ALA A 263 2.92 16.38 -7.18
CA ALA A 263 4.11 17.16 -7.53
C ALA A 263 4.75 17.82 -6.29
N THR A 264 3.94 18.31 -5.36
CA THR A 264 4.42 18.93 -4.10
C THR A 264 5.29 17.96 -3.29
N PHE A 265 4.86 16.70 -3.15
CA PHE A 265 5.56 15.69 -2.34
C PHE A 265 6.48 14.76 -3.14
N SER A 266 6.78 15.12 -4.40
CA SER A 266 7.64 14.34 -5.30
C SER A 266 9.14 14.54 -5.06
N SER A 267 9.54 15.54 -4.27
CA SER A 267 10.93 15.82 -3.89
C SER A 267 11.01 16.61 -2.58
N ARG A 268 12.19 16.64 -1.96
CA ARG A 268 12.47 17.54 -0.83
C ARG A 268 12.32 19.01 -1.18
N SER A 269 12.85 19.41 -2.34
CA SER A 269 12.84 20.80 -2.76
C SER A 269 11.42 21.35 -2.92
N SER A 270 10.53 20.57 -3.52
CA SER A 270 9.11 20.92 -3.68
C SER A 270 8.37 20.90 -2.34
N ALA A 271 8.64 19.92 -1.48
CA ALA A 271 8.06 19.85 -0.14
C ALA A 271 8.46 21.05 0.74
N GLU A 272 9.72 21.49 0.66
CA GLU A 272 10.23 22.65 1.39
C GLU A 272 9.65 23.99 0.88
N GLN A 273 9.47 24.12 -0.44
CA GLN A 273 8.75 25.25 -1.03
C GLN A 273 7.30 25.31 -0.55
N PHE A 274 6.63 24.15 -0.49
CA PHE A 274 5.27 24.06 0.02
C PHE A 274 5.19 24.45 1.50
N ARG A 275 6.07 23.90 2.34
CA ARG A 275 6.15 24.22 3.78
C ARG A 275 6.27 25.73 4.03
N THR A 276 7.08 26.42 3.24
CA THR A 276 7.38 27.87 3.41
C THR A 276 6.38 28.81 2.71
N SER A 277 5.49 28.27 1.87
CA SER A 277 4.49 29.04 1.12
C SER A 277 3.42 29.69 2.02
N GLY A 278 3.18 29.13 3.21
CA GLY A 278 2.05 29.49 4.07
C GLY A 278 0.80 28.64 3.84
N ALA A 279 0.87 27.63 2.97
CA ALA A 279 -0.17 26.61 2.86
C ALA A 279 -0.31 25.81 4.16
N SER A 280 -1.54 25.41 4.50
CA SER A 280 -1.81 24.58 5.67
C SER A 280 -1.47 23.12 5.34
N TYR A 281 -0.47 22.59 6.02
CA TYR A 281 -0.11 21.18 5.91
C TYR A 281 -1.23 20.27 6.43
N LEU A 282 -1.99 20.70 7.45
CA LEU A 282 -3.15 19.96 7.97
C LEU A 282 -4.24 19.85 6.90
N ALA A 283 -4.59 20.97 6.25
CA ALA A 283 -5.60 20.96 5.20
C ALA A 283 -5.19 20.05 4.03
N THR A 284 -3.91 20.07 3.65
CA THR A 284 -3.37 19.19 2.60
C THR A 284 -3.36 17.73 3.02
N ARG A 285 -3.01 17.42 4.27
CA ARG A 285 -3.10 16.06 4.81
C ARG A 285 -4.54 15.55 4.78
N ILE A 286 -5.49 16.33 5.29
CA ILE A 286 -6.92 15.99 5.25
C ILE A 286 -7.38 15.76 3.81
N GLN A 287 -6.95 16.62 2.88
CA GLN A 287 -7.28 16.46 1.47
C GLN A 287 -6.71 15.14 0.91
N ILE A 288 -5.44 14.82 1.18
CA ILE A 288 -4.85 13.54 0.77
C ILE A 288 -5.64 12.36 1.35
N GLU A 289 -5.94 12.39 2.65
CA GLU A 289 -6.71 11.35 3.33
C GLU A 289 -8.08 11.15 2.67
N GLN A 290 -8.80 12.24 2.39
CA GLN A 290 -10.07 12.19 1.68
C GLN A 290 -9.95 11.63 0.27
N GLU A 291 -8.82 11.78 -0.42
CA GLU A 291 -8.63 11.24 -1.78
C GLU A 291 -8.24 9.76 -1.80
N VAL A 292 -7.82 9.19 -0.67
CA VAL A 292 -7.49 7.76 -0.54
C VAL A 292 -8.46 7.04 0.40
N GLU A 293 -9.58 7.67 0.76
CA GLU A 293 -10.62 7.06 1.60
C GLU A 293 -11.32 5.89 0.89
N ALA A 294 -11.70 4.88 1.67
CA ALA A 294 -12.17 3.58 1.19
C ALA A 294 -13.49 3.59 0.42
N SER A 295 -14.24 4.71 0.44
CA SER A 295 -15.54 4.88 -0.22
C SER A 295 -15.44 5.68 -1.52
N LYS A 296 -14.23 5.92 -1.99
CA LYS A 296 -13.96 6.55 -3.29
C LYS A 296 -13.27 5.51 -4.14
N PRO A 297 -13.41 5.60 -5.48
CA PRO A 297 -12.58 4.87 -6.41
C PRO A 297 -11.10 4.92 -5.99
N LEU A 298 -10.29 3.92 -6.29
CA LEU A 298 -8.87 3.85 -5.99
C LEU A 298 -8.14 3.51 -7.29
N LEU A 299 -6.94 4.06 -7.45
CA LEU A 299 -6.00 3.54 -8.44
C LEU A 299 -4.91 2.82 -7.65
N MET A 300 -4.86 1.51 -7.80
CA MET A 300 -3.85 0.63 -7.21
C MET A 300 -2.99 0.10 -8.34
N VAL A 301 -1.68 0.22 -8.17
CA VAL A 301 -0.69 -0.24 -9.14
C VAL A 301 0.28 -1.11 -8.36
N GLY A 302 0.62 -2.29 -8.84
CA GLY A 302 1.56 -3.22 -8.24
C GLY A 302 2.96 -3.05 -8.81
N ASP A 303 3.86 -3.95 -8.44
CA ASP A 303 5.23 -4.00 -8.93
C ASP A 303 5.48 -5.27 -9.76
N ASN A 304 6.70 -5.80 -9.79
CA ASN A 304 6.99 -7.06 -10.51
C ASN A 304 7.07 -8.27 -9.55
N ALA A 305 6.57 -8.12 -8.33
CA ALA A 305 6.48 -9.18 -7.35
C ALA A 305 5.02 -9.57 -7.14
N ALA A 306 4.77 -10.73 -6.54
CA ALA A 306 3.41 -11.15 -6.19
C ALA A 306 2.76 -10.13 -5.24
N ASN A 307 1.75 -9.43 -5.74
CA ASN A 307 1.00 -8.38 -5.07
C ASN A 307 -0.37 -8.87 -4.58
N PHE A 308 -0.91 -8.13 -3.61
CA PHE A 308 -2.20 -8.41 -2.99
C PHE A 308 -2.98 -7.11 -2.83
N ALA A 309 -4.16 -6.97 -3.46
CA ALA A 309 -4.90 -5.70 -3.46
C ALA A 309 -6.38 -5.86 -3.13
N PHE A 310 -6.96 -4.88 -2.44
CA PHE A 310 -8.41 -4.77 -2.23
C PHE A 310 -8.90 -3.38 -2.63
N GLY A 311 -9.81 -3.30 -3.61
CA GLY A 311 -10.55 -2.12 -4.04
C GLY A 311 -11.40 -1.49 -2.94
N LEU A 312 -12.24 -2.31 -2.32
CA LEU A 312 -13.17 -1.96 -1.23
C LEU A 312 -14.50 -1.39 -1.71
N GLU A 313 -14.72 -0.07 -1.62
CA GLU A 313 -15.92 0.60 -2.12
C GLU A 313 -15.50 1.68 -3.12
N GLY A 314 -15.98 1.60 -4.35
CA GLY A 314 -15.70 2.60 -5.37
C GLY A 314 -15.49 1.92 -6.72
N ASP A 315 -15.52 2.69 -7.80
CA ASP A 315 -15.20 2.16 -9.14
C ASP A 315 -13.67 2.09 -9.31
N ASP A 316 -13.03 1.07 -8.74
CA ASP A 316 -11.58 1.00 -8.57
C ASP A 316 -10.86 0.60 -9.87
N THR A 317 -9.59 0.97 -9.98
CA THR A 317 -8.68 0.46 -11.01
C THR A 317 -7.49 -0.19 -10.32
N ILE A 318 -7.29 -1.48 -10.58
CA ILE A 318 -6.21 -2.28 -10.00
C ILE A 318 -5.33 -2.80 -11.14
N ILE A 319 -4.02 -2.60 -11.04
CA ILE A 319 -3.04 -3.04 -12.03
C ILE A 319 -1.97 -3.83 -11.29
N GLY A 320 -1.86 -5.15 -11.49
CA GLY A 320 -0.86 -5.99 -10.82
C GLY A 320 0.56 -5.79 -11.35
N ASN A 321 0.69 -5.54 -12.67
CA ASN A 321 1.95 -5.44 -13.43
C ASN A 321 2.64 -6.80 -13.63
N GLY A 322 3.40 -7.32 -12.67
CA GLY A 322 4.05 -8.60 -12.85
C GLY A 322 4.24 -9.37 -11.56
N GLY A 323 4.43 -10.69 -11.65
CA GLY A 323 4.33 -11.56 -10.49
C GLY A 323 2.99 -12.28 -10.48
N ASN A 324 2.80 -13.19 -9.53
CA ASN A 324 1.55 -13.94 -9.40
C ASN A 324 0.67 -13.21 -8.39
N ASP A 325 -0.27 -12.43 -8.87
CA ASP A 325 -1.02 -11.47 -8.08
C ASP A 325 -2.35 -12.03 -7.58
N THR A 326 -2.88 -11.44 -6.51
CA THR A 326 -4.25 -11.70 -6.06
C THR A 326 -4.97 -10.38 -5.81
N LEU A 327 -5.91 -10.06 -6.69
CA LEU A 327 -6.52 -8.74 -6.80
C LEU A 327 -8.04 -8.84 -6.62
N PHE A 328 -8.60 -8.01 -5.73
CA PHE A 328 -10.03 -7.98 -5.43
C PHE A 328 -10.61 -6.59 -5.69
N GLY A 329 -11.59 -6.44 -6.57
CA GLY A 329 -12.36 -5.20 -6.77
C GLY A 329 -13.27 -4.91 -5.56
N ASN A 330 -14.11 -5.88 -5.23
CA ASN A 330 -15.09 -5.93 -4.12
C ASN A 330 -16.45 -5.31 -4.41
N GLN A 331 -16.60 -3.99 -4.47
CA GLN A 331 -17.91 -3.35 -4.61
C GLN A 331 -17.89 -2.23 -5.65
N GLN A 332 -18.96 -2.14 -6.42
CA GLN A 332 -19.11 -1.19 -7.52
C GLN A 332 -18.26 -1.61 -8.73
N ASN A 333 -18.19 -0.77 -9.77
CA ASN A 333 -17.72 -1.24 -11.07
C ASN A 333 -16.19 -1.09 -11.15
N ASP A 334 -15.49 -2.20 -11.03
CA ASP A 334 -14.03 -2.24 -10.95
C ASP A 334 -13.38 -2.60 -12.29
N LEU A 335 -12.16 -2.10 -12.47
CA LEU A 335 -11.30 -2.40 -13.61
C LEU A 335 -10.00 -3.04 -13.11
N ILE A 336 -9.79 -4.32 -13.41
CA ILE A 336 -8.64 -5.08 -12.90
C ILE A 336 -7.78 -5.58 -14.06
N TYR A 337 -6.49 -5.33 -13.99
CA TYR A 337 -5.46 -5.93 -14.86
C TYR A 337 -4.53 -6.77 -14.00
N GLY A 338 -4.44 -8.07 -14.25
CA GLY A 338 -3.46 -8.97 -13.63
C GLY A 338 -2.05 -8.57 -14.05
N GLY A 339 -1.68 -8.87 -15.29
CA GLY A 339 -0.40 -8.45 -15.86
C GLY A 339 0.40 -9.65 -16.34
N ASP A 340 1.69 -9.70 -16.00
CA ASP A 340 2.56 -10.83 -16.30
C ASP A 340 2.66 -11.77 -15.08
N GLY A 341 2.19 -13.01 -15.18
CA GLY A 341 2.27 -14.01 -14.11
C GLY A 341 0.97 -14.79 -13.99
N ASP A 342 0.94 -15.84 -13.18
CA ASP A 342 -0.31 -16.60 -12.97
C ASP A 342 -1.14 -15.90 -11.88
N ASP A 343 -2.16 -15.14 -12.29
CA ASP A 343 -2.91 -14.23 -11.44
C ASP A 343 -4.24 -14.81 -10.94
N SER A 344 -4.75 -14.27 -9.83
CA SER A 344 -6.08 -14.57 -9.30
C SER A 344 -6.89 -13.29 -9.14
N LEU A 345 -7.87 -13.09 -10.01
CA LEU A 345 -8.65 -11.86 -10.10
C LEU A 345 -10.09 -12.09 -9.64
N TYR A 346 -10.62 -11.17 -8.83
CA TYR A 346 -11.98 -11.22 -8.30
C TYR A 346 -12.66 -9.86 -8.49
N GLY A 347 -13.71 -9.81 -9.32
CA GLY A 347 -14.48 -8.58 -9.59
C GLY A 347 -15.22 -8.14 -8.33
N GLY A 348 -16.25 -8.90 -7.96
CA GLY A 348 -16.92 -8.74 -6.66
C GLY A 348 -18.40 -8.50 -6.81
N ARG A 349 -18.83 -7.24 -6.76
CA ARG A 349 -20.24 -6.86 -6.90
C ARG A 349 -20.36 -5.76 -7.91
N GLU A 350 -21.47 -5.80 -8.65
CA GLU A 350 -21.77 -4.89 -9.75
C GLU A 350 -20.94 -5.28 -10.98
N ASN A 351 -20.85 -4.40 -11.99
CA ASN A 351 -20.37 -4.82 -13.30
C ASN A 351 -18.88 -4.51 -13.44
N ASP A 352 -18.06 -5.55 -13.38
CA ASP A 352 -16.61 -5.44 -13.38
C ASP A 352 -16.01 -5.74 -14.76
N THR A 353 -14.80 -5.25 -15.00
CA THR A 353 -14.00 -5.60 -16.19
C THR A 353 -12.63 -6.10 -15.75
N LEU A 354 -12.31 -7.36 -16.07
CA LEU A 354 -11.10 -8.04 -15.63
C LEU A 354 -10.29 -8.53 -16.84
N TYR A 355 -8.98 -8.28 -16.80
CA TYR A 355 -8.01 -8.76 -17.79
C TYR A 355 -6.92 -9.57 -17.08
N GLY A 356 -6.79 -10.87 -17.38
CA GLY A 356 -5.68 -11.71 -16.93
C GLY A 356 -4.35 -11.23 -17.51
N ASN A 357 -4.32 -11.14 -18.85
CA ASN A 357 -3.20 -10.73 -19.71
C ASN A 357 -2.21 -11.84 -20.03
N GLN A 358 -1.15 -12.06 -19.25
CA GLN A 358 -0.09 -13.02 -19.57
C GLN A 358 0.10 -13.99 -18.41
N GLY A 359 -0.22 -15.26 -18.60
CA GLY A 359 -0.05 -16.27 -17.56
C GLY A 359 -1.25 -17.20 -17.52
N ASN A 360 -1.23 -18.21 -16.67
CA ASN A 360 -2.41 -19.07 -16.51
C ASN A 360 -3.26 -18.47 -15.39
N ASP A 361 -4.19 -17.62 -15.77
CA ASP A 361 -4.96 -16.80 -14.86
C ASP A 361 -6.24 -17.48 -14.40
N VAL A 362 -6.68 -17.13 -13.19
CA VAL A 362 -7.99 -17.53 -12.67
C VAL A 362 -8.80 -16.27 -12.39
N ILE A 363 -9.90 -16.11 -13.11
CA ILE A 363 -10.70 -14.88 -13.11
C ILE A 363 -12.12 -15.20 -12.66
N PHE A 364 -12.59 -14.51 -11.62
CA PHE A 364 -13.96 -14.59 -11.12
C PHE A 364 -14.66 -13.24 -11.25
N GLY A 365 -15.71 -13.14 -12.07
CA GLY A 365 -16.59 -11.97 -12.13
C GLY A 365 -17.32 -11.76 -10.80
N ASN A 366 -18.01 -12.81 -10.35
CA ASN A 366 -18.79 -12.92 -9.11
C ASN A 366 -20.25 -12.47 -9.25
N LEU A 367 -20.60 -11.24 -8.85
CA LEU A 367 -21.99 -10.77 -8.86
C LEU A 367 -22.08 -9.54 -9.75
N GLY A 368 -22.98 -9.56 -10.72
CA GLY A 368 -23.17 -8.46 -11.67
C GLY A 368 -22.83 -8.91 -13.08
N ASN A 369 -23.02 -8.03 -14.05
CA ASN A 369 -22.79 -8.36 -15.46
C ASN A 369 -21.34 -8.00 -15.81
N ASP A 370 -20.48 -9.00 -15.77
CA ASP A 370 -19.04 -8.83 -15.84
C ASP A 370 -18.48 -9.02 -17.25
N VAL A 371 -17.29 -8.45 -17.50
CA VAL A 371 -16.53 -8.67 -18.73
C VAL A 371 -15.15 -9.21 -18.39
N LEU A 372 -14.88 -10.45 -18.75
CA LEU A 372 -13.67 -11.19 -18.41
C LEU A 372 -12.86 -11.51 -19.67
N TYR A 373 -11.58 -11.18 -19.66
CA TYR A 373 -10.60 -11.54 -20.69
C TYR A 373 -9.48 -12.37 -20.06
N GLY A 374 -9.28 -13.60 -20.51
CA GLY A 374 -8.17 -14.45 -20.08
C GLY A 374 -6.85 -13.87 -20.55
N GLY A 375 -6.68 -13.80 -21.86
CA GLY A 375 -5.53 -13.17 -22.49
C GLY A 375 -4.65 -14.22 -23.15
N LYS A 376 -3.42 -14.39 -22.67
CA LYS A 376 -2.50 -15.40 -23.20
C LYS A 376 -2.27 -16.47 -22.16
N ASN A 377 -2.03 -17.67 -22.67
CA ASN A 377 -1.82 -18.91 -21.92
C ASN A 377 -3.17 -19.47 -21.46
N ASN A 378 -3.16 -20.52 -20.65
CA ASN A 378 -4.38 -21.30 -20.43
C ASN A 378 -5.11 -20.77 -19.20
N ASP A 379 -6.24 -20.13 -19.42
CA ASP A 379 -6.97 -19.39 -18.41
C ASP A 379 -8.22 -20.13 -17.94
N ILE A 380 -8.68 -19.79 -16.74
CA ILE A 380 -9.95 -20.25 -16.20
C ILE A 380 -10.80 -19.05 -15.81
N LEU A 381 -11.93 -18.89 -16.50
CA LEU A 381 -12.85 -17.77 -16.32
C LEU A 381 -14.17 -18.28 -15.72
N TYR A 382 -14.64 -17.60 -14.68
CA TYR A 382 -15.94 -17.83 -14.05
C TYR A 382 -16.74 -16.53 -14.04
N GLY A 383 -17.81 -16.44 -14.84
CA GLY A 383 -18.75 -15.30 -14.78
C GLY A 383 -19.46 -15.25 -13.42
N ASN A 384 -20.07 -16.38 -13.05
CA ASN A 384 -20.81 -16.63 -11.81
C ASN A 384 -22.27 -16.16 -11.83
N GLN A 385 -22.61 -14.94 -11.40
CA GLN A 385 -24.00 -14.46 -11.40
C GLN A 385 -24.12 -13.16 -12.17
N GLY A 386 -24.84 -13.18 -13.28
CA GLY A 386 -25.10 -12.00 -14.10
C GLY A 386 -25.16 -12.39 -15.56
N ASP A 387 -25.57 -11.47 -16.43
CA ASP A 387 -25.41 -11.71 -17.86
C ASP A 387 -23.96 -11.32 -18.25
N ASP A 388 -23.05 -12.30 -18.26
CA ASP A 388 -21.60 -12.09 -18.34
C ASP A 388 -21.05 -12.22 -19.77
N ILE A 389 -19.89 -11.59 -20.03
CA ILE A 389 -19.11 -11.76 -21.25
C ILE A 389 -17.75 -12.34 -20.88
N LEU A 390 -17.46 -13.54 -21.35
CA LEU A 390 -16.18 -14.24 -21.14
C LEU A 390 -15.46 -14.42 -22.47
N ASN A 391 -14.19 -14.06 -22.53
CA ASN A 391 -13.32 -14.27 -23.68
C ASN A 391 -12.00 -14.93 -23.23
N GLY A 392 -11.72 -16.15 -23.69
CA GLY A 392 -10.45 -16.84 -23.41
C GLY A 392 -9.25 -16.18 -24.10
N ASP A 393 -9.49 -15.58 -25.27
CA ASP A 393 -8.48 -15.00 -26.16
C ASP A 393 -7.58 -16.05 -26.84
N ILE A 394 -6.38 -16.35 -26.32
CA ILE A 394 -5.44 -17.27 -26.97
C ILE A 394 -4.95 -18.38 -26.04
N SER A 395 -4.75 -19.55 -26.62
CA SER A 395 -4.40 -20.82 -25.97
C SER A 395 -5.65 -21.55 -25.46
N ASN A 396 -5.45 -22.58 -24.63
CA ASN A 396 -6.54 -23.50 -24.30
C ASN A 396 -7.19 -23.07 -23.00
N ASP A 397 -8.40 -22.51 -23.11
CA ASP A 397 -9.09 -21.88 -21.99
C ASP A 397 -10.26 -22.69 -21.48
N THR A 398 -10.67 -22.42 -20.25
CA THR A 398 -11.87 -23.01 -19.65
C THR A 398 -12.80 -21.91 -19.15
N LEU A 399 -13.96 -21.79 -19.79
CA LEU A 399 -14.94 -20.74 -19.52
C LEU A 399 -16.20 -21.34 -18.89
N TYR A 400 -16.60 -20.77 -17.75
CA TYR A 400 -17.83 -21.07 -17.03
C TYR A 400 -18.70 -19.81 -16.97
N GLY A 401 -19.83 -19.81 -17.67
CA GLY A 401 -20.78 -18.69 -17.66
C GLY A 401 -21.35 -18.48 -16.26
N GLY A 402 -22.13 -19.45 -15.78
CA GLY A 402 -22.60 -19.48 -14.40
C GLY A 402 -24.12 -19.46 -14.34
N GLN A 403 -24.71 -18.41 -13.77
CA GLN A 403 -26.14 -18.17 -13.74
C GLN A 403 -26.45 -16.98 -14.64
N ASN A 404 -27.62 -17.02 -15.26
CA ASN A 404 -28.16 -16.02 -16.19
C ASN A 404 -27.63 -16.23 -17.61
N ASN A 405 -27.79 -15.28 -18.54
CA ASN A 405 -27.51 -15.55 -19.96
C ASN A 405 -26.18 -14.94 -20.34
N ASP A 406 -25.20 -15.80 -20.59
CA ASP A 406 -23.82 -15.44 -20.77
C ASP A 406 -23.41 -15.48 -22.25
N SER A 407 -22.34 -14.76 -22.57
CA SER A 407 -21.67 -14.82 -23.86
C SER A 407 -20.25 -15.34 -23.68
N LEU A 408 -19.99 -16.57 -24.12
CA LEU A 408 -18.70 -17.24 -24.01
C LEU A 408 -18.02 -17.27 -25.38
N LEU A 409 -16.80 -16.73 -25.46
CA LEU A 409 -15.92 -16.78 -26.62
C LEU A 409 -14.64 -17.51 -26.22
N GLY A 410 -14.39 -18.68 -26.80
CA GLY A 410 -13.17 -19.47 -26.54
C GLY A 410 -11.95 -18.72 -27.04
N GLY A 411 -11.86 -18.57 -28.36
CA GLY A 411 -10.80 -17.79 -28.99
C GLY A 411 -9.95 -18.67 -29.91
N ASP A 412 -8.64 -18.51 -29.87
CA ASP A 412 -7.71 -19.42 -30.56
C ASP A 412 -7.23 -20.50 -29.57
N GLY A 413 -7.56 -21.77 -29.76
CA GLY A 413 -7.09 -22.85 -28.89
C GLY A 413 -8.04 -24.03 -28.87
N ASP A 414 -7.69 -25.07 -28.09
CA ASP A 414 -8.64 -26.15 -27.77
C ASP A 414 -9.37 -25.77 -26.47
N ASP A 415 -10.56 -25.19 -26.57
CA ASP A 415 -11.27 -24.59 -25.44
C ASP A 415 -12.35 -25.48 -24.82
N ILE A 416 -12.67 -25.26 -23.55
CA ILE A 416 -13.82 -25.87 -22.87
C ILE A 416 -14.80 -24.77 -22.47
N LEU A 417 -16.00 -24.80 -23.02
CA LEU A 417 -17.01 -23.76 -22.82
C LEU A 417 -18.26 -24.36 -22.19
N ASN A 418 -18.59 -23.91 -20.98
CA ASN A 418 -19.76 -24.34 -20.21
C ASN A 418 -20.58 -23.11 -19.81
N GLY A 419 -21.71 -22.88 -20.48
CA GLY A 419 -22.65 -21.81 -20.10
C GLY A 419 -23.25 -21.99 -18.70
N ASP A 420 -23.29 -23.24 -18.20
CA ASP A 420 -23.96 -23.63 -16.96
C ASP A 420 -25.46 -23.34 -16.95
N PHE A 421 -25.98 -22.35 -16.22
CA PHE A 421 -27.41 -22.09 -16.07
C PHE A 421 -27.83 -20.82 -16.80
N GLY A 422 -28.38 -20.96 -17.98
CA GLY A 422 -28.63 -19.79 -18.81
C GLY A 422 -29.23 -20.16 -20.15
N ASN A 423 -29.61 -19.16 -20.94
CA ASN A 423 -29.66 -19.38 -22.38
C ASN A 423 -28.44 -18.70 -22.98
N ASP A 424 -27.35 -19.44 -23.00
CA ASP A 424 -26.05 -18.85 -23.26
C ASP A 424 -25.76 -18.80 -24.75
N THR A 425 -24.92 -17.86 -25.15
CA THR A 425 -24.38 -17.77 -26.50
C THR A 425 -22.92 -18.15 -26.47
N VAL A 426 -22.56 -19.21 -27.19
CA VAL A 426 -21.24 -19.83 -27.09
C VAL A 426 -20.59 -19.93 -28.46
N SER A 427 -19.34 -19.48 -28.56
CA SER A 427 -18.50 -19.57 -29.76
C SER A 427 -17.16 -20.16 -29.37
N GLY A 428 -16.74 -21.25 -30.02
CA GLY A 428 -15.45 -21.89 -29.75
C GLY A 428 -14.30 -21.12 -30.36
N GLY A 429 -14.49 -20.62 -31.59
CA GLY A 429 -13.44 -19.95 -32.35
C GLY A 429 -12.60 -20.94 -33.14
N GLY A 430 -11.29 -20.90 -32.95
CA GLY A 430 -10.32 -21.66 -33.72
C GLY A 430 -9.59 -22.71 -32.91
N GLY A 431 -9.85 -23.99 -33.17
CA GLY A 431 -9.13 -25.11 -32.58
C GLY A 431 -10.14 -26.23 -32.32
N ARG A 432 -9.83 -27.21 -31.47
CA ARG A 432 -10.81 -28.26 -31.15
C ARG A 432 -11.48 -27.93 -29.83
N ASP A 433 -12.70 -27.44 -29.95
CA ASP A 433 -13.44 -26.95 -28.80
C ASP A 433 -14.41 -27.98 -28.24
N VAL A 434 -14.75 -27.83 -26.96
CA VAL A 434 -15.75 -28.64 -26.28
C VAL A 434 -16.86 -27.76 -25.72
N PHE A 435 -18.02 -27.83 -26.34
CA PHE A 435 -19.24 -27.16 -25.87
C PHE A 435 -19.98 -28.08 -24.90
N VAL A 436 -20.04 -27.70 -23.62
CA VAL A 436 -20.61 -28.53 -22.56
C VAL A 436 -22.13 -28.40 -22.52
N LEU A 437 -22.81 -29.53 -22.62
CA LEU A 437 -24.26 -29.67 -22.55
C LEU A 437 -24.67 -30.39 -21.26
N GLY A 438 -25.60 -29.83 -20.51
CA GLY A 438 -26.16 -30.47 -19.31
C GLY A 438 -27.67 -30.35 -19.21
N ALA A 439 -28.29 -31.28 -18.50
CA ALA A 439 -29.74 -31.25 -18.26
C ALA A 439 -30.11 -30.19 -17.20
N LEU A 440 -31.30 -29.62 -17.33
CA LEU A 440 -31.92 -28.64 -16.43
C LEU A 440 -31.14 -27.33 -16.29
N ARG A 441 -30.37 -26.99 -17.32
CA ARG A 441 -29.43 -25.87 -17.40
C ARG A 441 -29.90 -24.73 -18.32
N SER A 442 -31.12 -24.85 -18.86
CA SER A 442 -31.64 -24.09 -20.01
C SER A 442 -30.90 -24.37 -21.32
N SER A 443 -31.08 -23.54 -22.35
CA SER A 443 -30.82 -23.90 -23.76
C SER A 443 -29.83 -22.96 -24.40
N ASP A 444 -28.69 -23.50 -24.79
CA ASP A 444 -27.60 -22.70 -25.35
C ASP A 444 -27.71 -22.55 -26.86
N VAL A 445 -27.07 -21.51 -27.39
CA VAL A 445 -26.86 -21.28 -28.81
C VAL A 445 -25.38 -21.37 -29.09
N VAL A 446 -24.98 -22.41 -29.82
CA VAL A 446 -23.61 -22.57 -30.32
C VAL A 446 -23.53 -21.96 -31.71
N LEU A 447 -22.60 -21.02 -31.90
CA LEU A 447 -22.56 -20.18 -33.11
C LEU A 447 -21.76 -20.80 -34.26
N ASP A 448 -20.70 -21.55 -33.97
CA ASP A 448 -19.64 -21.87 -34.93
C ASP A 448 -19.16 -23.33 -34.91
N PHE A 449 -19.93 -24.25 -34.30
CA PHE A 449 -19.58 -25.67 -34.23
C PHE A 449 -19.13 -26.28 -35.57
N GLN A 450 -17.94 -26.86 -35.59
CA GLN A 450 -17.29 -27.47 -36.74
C GLN A 450 -17.30 -29.00 -36.64
N ASP A 451 -18.12 -29.63 -37.48
CA ASP A 451 -18.18 -31.10 -37.61
C ASP A 451 -16.82 -31.72 -37.94
N GLY A 452 -16.47 -32.80 -37.24
CA GLY A 452 -15.20 -33.52 -37.35
C GLY A 452 -14.00 -32.82 -36.71
N GLN A 453 -14.20 -31.64 -36.13
CA GLN A 453 -13.21 -30.91 -35.34
C GLN A 453 -13.67 -30.81 -33.89
N ASP A 454 -14.78 -30.11 -33.64
CA ASP A 454 -15.28 -29.81 -32.30
C ASP A 454 -16.06 -30.96 -31.65
N LEU A 455 -16.28 -30.87 -30.35
CA LEU A 455 -17.00 -31.84 -29.54
C LEU A 455 -18.12 -31.20 -28.73
N LEU A 456 -19.16 -31.99 -28.48
CA LEU A 456 -20.26 -31.71 -27.59
C LEU A 456 -20.05 -32.54 -26.32
N GLY A 457 -19.65 -31.87 -25.24
CA GLY A 457 -19.38 -32.50 -23.94
C GLY A 457 -20.67 -32.80 -23.19
N LEU A 458 -20.94 -34.06 -22.83
CA LEU A 458 -22.16 -34.43 -22.11
C LEU A 458 -21.90 -34.48 -20.60
N ALA A 459 -22.45 -33.51 -19.88
CA ALA A 459 -22.35 -33.41 -18.42
C ALA A 459 -23.53 -34.08 -17.69
N GLY A 460 -23.38 -34.27 -16.38
CA GLY A 460 -24.48 -34.73 -15.51
C GLY A 460 -24.95 -36.17 -15.78
N GLY A 461 -24.10 -37.00 -16.38
CA GLY A 461 -24.42 -38.40 -16.73
C GLY A 461 -25.27 -38.57 -17.98
N LEU A 462 -25.42 -37.52 -18.79
CA LEU A 462 -26.01 -37.63 -20.13
C LEU A 462 -25.15 -38.50 -21.04
N THR A 463 -25.82 -39.30 -21.87
CA THR A 463 -25.20 -40.16 -22.88
C THR A 463 -25.81 -39.89 -24.24
N PHE A 464 -25.06 -40.10 -25.32
CA PHE A 464 -25.54 -39.90 -26.69
C PHE A 464 -26.86 -40.64 -26.99
N GLY A 465 -27.03 -41.84 -26.42
CA GLY A 465 -28.25 -42.64 -26.61
C GLY A 465 -29.52 -42.03 -25.99
N GLN A 466 -29.39 -41.01 -25.13
CA GLN A 466 -30.52 -40.29 -24.55
C GLN A 466 -30.92 -39.06 -25.37
N LEU A 467 -30.16 -38.72 -26.42
CA LEU A 467 -30.36 -37.51 -27.20
C LEU A 467 -31.22 -37.76 -28.44
N SER A 468 -31.95 -36.73 -28.85
CA SER A 468 -32.62 -36.64 -30.14
C SER A 468 -32.16 -35.37 -30.85
N ILE A 469 -31.71 -35.53 -32.10
CA ILE A 469 -31.22 -34.43 -32.94
C ILE A 469 -32.27 -34.16 -34.02
N SER A 470 -32.67 -32.90 -34.16
CA SER A 470 -33.73 -32.50 -35.09
C SER A 470 -33.43 -31.16 -35.76
N ALA A 471 -34.07 -30.86 -36.88
CA ALA A 471 -33.89 -29.59 -37.56
C ALA A 471 -34.65 -28.47 -36.83
N GLY A 472 -33.96 -27.39 -36.50
CA GLY A 472 -34.52 -26.14 -36.01
C GLY A 472 -34.59 -25.06 -37.10
N ASN A 473 -34.92 -23.83 -36.69
CA ASN A 473 -35.08 -22.71 -37.61
C ASN A 473 -33.78 -22.25 -38.27
N ASN A 474 -32.64 -22.41 -37.60
CA ASN A 474 -31.34 -21.90 -38.06
C ASN A 474 -30.20 -22.92 -37.87
N GLY A 475 -30.50 -24.22 -37.91
CA GLY A 475 -29.53 -25.29 -37.72
C GLY A 475 -30.08 -26.45 -36.90
N ALA A 476 -29.21 -27.30 -36.38
CA ALA A 476 -29.58 -28.49 -35.62
C ALA A 476 -29.98 -28.14 -34.18
N GLN A 477 -30.91 -28.90 -33.62
CA GLN A 477 -31.31 -28.83 -32.21
C GLN A 477 -31.03 -30.16 -31.53
N ILE A 478 -30.35 -30.11 -30.39
CA ILE A 478 -30.04 -31.26 -29.55
C ILE A 478 -30.98 -31.25 -28.36
N ARG A 479 -31.75 -32.34 -28.20
CA ARG A 479 -32.74 -32.47 -27.14
C ARG A 479 -32.54 -33.75 -26.36
N ILE A 480 -33.01 -33.78 -25.11
CA ILE A 480 -33.19 -35.04 -24.37
C ILE A 480 -34.45 -35.73 -24.90
N ALA A 481 -34.32 -36.94 -25.43
CA ALA A 481 -35.40 -37.66 -26.11
C ALA A 481 -36.62 -37.94 -25.20
N SER A 482 -36.39 -38.18 -23.91
CA SER A 482 -37.46 -38.53 -22.95
C SER A 482 -38.26 -37.33 -22.44
N THR A 483 -37.64 -36.15 -22.36
CA THR A 483 -38.26 -34.93 -21.79
C THR A 483 -38.57 -33.89 -22.85
N ASN A 484 -38.00 -34.02 -24.05
CA ASN A 484 -38.01 -33.01 -25.13
C ASN A 484 -37.34 -31.68 -24.73
N GLU A 485 -36.58 -31.67 -23.64
CA GLU A 485 -35.77 -30.54 -23.20
C GLU A 485 -34.73 -30.18 -24.28
N LEU A 486 -34.61 -28.89 -24.60
CA LEU A 486 -33.60 -28.38 -25.51
C LEU A 486 -32.31 -28.13 -24.74
N LEU A 487 -31.23 -28.78 -25.16
CA LEU A 487 -29.90 -28.58 -24.59
C LEU A 487 -29.15 -27.48 -25.34
N ALA A 488 -29.13 -27.57 -26.67
CA ALA A 488 -28.48 -26.57 -27.51
C ALA A 488 -29.09 -26.47 -28.91
N SER A 489 -28.94 -25.30 -29.52
CA SER A 489 -29.12 -25.06 -30.95
C SER A 489 -27.77 -24.78 -31.60
N LEU A 490 -27.37 -25.57 -32.59
CA LEU A 490 -26.13 -25.39 -33.33
C LEU A 490 -26.42 -24.59 -34.61
N THR A 491 -25.94 -23.35 -34.66
CA THR A 491 -26.22 -22.42 -35.75
C THR A 491 -25.55 -22.88 -37.04
N GLY A 492 -26.31 -22.94 -38.15
CA GLY A 492 -25.79 -23.31 -39.46
C GLY A 492 -25.45 -24.80 -39.66
N VAL A 493 -25.46 -25.61 -38.60
CA VAL A 493 -25.14 -27.05 -38.66
C VAL A 493 -26.34 -27.86 -39.13
N GLN A 494 -26.12 -28.78 -40.07
CA GLN A 494 -27.16 -29.70 -40.54
C GLN A 494 -27.25 -30.94 -39.64
N VAL A 495 -28.47 -31.43 -39.40
CA VAL A 495 -28.71 -32.64 -38.58
C VAL A 495 -27.88 -33.85 -39.02
N GLY A 496 -27.69 -34.04 -40.33
CA GLY A 496 -26.95 -35.18 -40.87
C GLY A 496 -25.44 -35.09 -40.74
N ALA A 497 -24.90 -33.94 -40.34
CA ALA A 497 -23.47 -33.79 -40.03
C ALA A 497 -23.14 -34.33 -38.64
N ILE A 498 -24.09 -34.27 -37.69
CA ILE A 498 -23.84 -34.64 -36.30
C ILE A 498 -23.93 -36.15 -36.11
N ALA A 499 -22.84 -36.75 -35.64
CA ALA A 499 -22.69 -38.17 -35.35
C ALA A 499 -22.28 -38.42 -33.90
N SER A 500 -22.30 -39.68 -33.47
CA SER A 500 -21.88 -40.05 -32.10
C SER A 500 -20.41 -39.77 -31.81
N SER A 501 -19.57 -39.60 -32.84
CA SER A 501 -18.16 -39.23 -32.72
C SER A 501 -17.97 -37.82 -32.19
N ASP A 502 -18.97 -36.96 -32.35
CA ASP A 502 -18.88 -35.55 -32.03
C ASP A 502 -19.29 -35.30 -30.58
N PHE A 503 -19.54 -36.37 -29.82
CA PHE A 503 -19.91 -36.31 -28.41
C PHE A 503 -18.83 -36.95 -27.57
N THR A 504 -18.52 -36.29 -26.46
CA THR A 504 -17.61 -36.81 -25.44
C THR A 504 -18.28 -36.80 -24.07
N GLN A 505 -17.75 -37.56 -23.13
CA GLN A 505 -18.15 -37.49 -21.72
C GLN A 505 -17.20 -36.53 -21.01
N ILE A 506 -17.75 -35.71 -20.11
CA ILE A 506 -17.00 -34.80 -19.23
C ILE A 506 -17.25 -35.17 -17.76
#